data_AF-A0A5E4IZ11-F1
#
_entry.id   AF-A0A5E4IZ11-F1
#
_cell.length_a   1.000
_cell.length_b   1.000
_cell.length_c   1.000
_cell.angle_alpha   90.00
_cell.angle_beta   90.00
_cell.angle_gamma   90.00
#
_symmetry.space_group_name_H-M   'P 1'
#
loop_
_entity.id
_entity.type
_entity.pdbx_description
1 polymer ?
#
loop_
_entity_poly.entity_id
_entity_poly.type
_entity_poly.pdbx_seq_one_letter_code
_entity_poly.pdbx_strand_id
1 'polypeptide(L)'
;MAENDFNDLEEIVNKLVKELFDTDAFKDLNPSDQVVYDVSIKLKQKPLNKSKLKVFEPLVDVIDEKTGYRILFEIPGFDEEKLNLKVSPLNLNLKVKGSNSFSKTIDFKNPVIVDSVKTKYNNGIFEVFVLKEVKKKVSLKN
;
A
#
# COMPACT_ATOMS: atom_id res chain seq x y z
N MET A 1 -0.67 1.24 -29.08
CA MET A 1 0.10 2.35 -29.66
C MET A 1 0.58 3.21 -28.49
N ALA A 2 1.65 2.77 -27.83
CA ALA A 2 2.17 3.36 -26.59
C ALA A 2 3.67 3.00 -26.45
N GLU A 3 4.43 3.21 -27.53
CA GLU A 3 5.85 2.82 -27.62
C GLU A 3 6.77 4.02 -27.94
N ASN A 4 6.21 5.23 -28.06
CA ASN A 4 6.96 6.43 -28.48
C ASN A 4 7.41 7.35 -27.33
N ASP A 5 7.03 7.08 -26.07
CA ASP A 5 7.34 8.01 -24.96
C ASP A 5 8.72 7.76 -24.30
N PHE A 6 9.36 6.60 -24.53
CA PHE A 6 10.64 6.25 -23.89
C PHE A 6 11.88 6.58 -24.73
N ASN A 7 11.78 6.51 -26.06
CA ASN A 7 12.92 6.79 -26.94
C ASN A 7 13.36 8.26 -26.86
N ASP A 8 12.40 9.18 -26.69
CA ASP A 8 12.68 10.61 -26.55
C ASP A 8 13.49 10.92 -25.27
N LEU A 9 13.34 10.12 -24.21
CA LEU A 9 14.08 10.29 -22.97
C LEU A 9 15.53 9.81 -23.10
N GLU A 10 15.75 8.69 -23.79
CA GLU A 10 17.11 8.19 -24.04
C GLU A 10 17.92 9.17 -24.88
N GLU A 11 17.30 9.79 -25.88
CA GLU A 11 17.97 10.80 -26.71
C GLU A 11 18.38 12.04 -25.88
N ILE A 12 17.50 12.53 -25.01
CA ILE A 12 17.77 13.67 -24.12
C ILE A 12 18.91 13.35 -23.13
N VAL A 13 18.89 12.15 -22.53
CA VAL A 13 19.93 11.70 -21.60
C VAL A 13 21.26 11.59 -22.33
N ASN A 14 21.29 10.96 -23.50
CA ASN A 14 22.51 10.80 -24.28
C ASN A 14 23.10 12.16 -24.71
N LYS A 15 22.26 13.12 -25.09
CA LYS A 15 22.70 14.48 -25.42
C LYS A 15 23.28 15.22 -24.22
N LEU A 16 22.62 15.14 -23.06
CA LEU A 16 23.09 15.77 -21.81
C LEU A 16 24.42 15.18 -21.35
N VAL A 17 24.53 13.86 -21.38
CA VAL A 17 25.75 13.14 -21.00
C VAL A 17 26.91 13.53 -21.91
N LYS A 18 26.67 13.63 -23.23
CA LYS A 18 27.68 14.08 -24.19
C LYS A 18 28.13 15.53 -23.94
N GLU A 19 27.20 16.44 -23.68
CA GLU A 19 27.52 17.84 -23.36
C GLU A 19 28.32 17.97 -22.05
N LEU A 20 28.08 17.09 -21.06
CA LEU A 20 28.86 17.08 -19.82
C LEU A 20 30.30 16.59 -20.05
N PHE A 21 30.48 15.51 -20.82
CA PHE A 21 31.80 14.94 -21.09
C PHE A 21 32.67 15.79 -22.04
N ASP A 22 32.05 16.64 -22.87
CA ASP A 22 32.77 17.58 -23.74
C ASP A 22 33.29 18.83 -23.00
N THR A 23 32.96 19.00 -21.71
CA THR A 23 33.54 20.07 -20.89
C THR A 23 35.01 19.78 -20.54
N ASP A 24 35.84 20.82 -20.50
CA ASP A 24 37.29 20.69 -20.27
C ASP A 24 37.67 20.03 -18.93
N ALA A 25 36.69 19.84 -18.02
CA ALA A 25 36.86 19.13 -16.75
C ALA A 25 37.18 17.62 -16.90
N PHE A 26 36.95 17.02 -18.08
CA PHE A 26 37.10 15.58 -18.31
C PHE A 26 38.25 15.18 -19.23
N LYS A 27 38.91 16.15 -19.89
CA LYS A 27 39.97 15.87 -20.88
C LYS A 27 41.28 15.38 -20.25
N ASP A 28 41.49 15.66 -18.97
CA ASP A 28 42.73 15.35 -18.25
C ASP A 28 42.61 14.12 -17.32
N LEU A 29 41.49 13.39 -17.37
CA LEU A 29 41.25 12.20 -16.54
C LEU A 29 41.86 10.95 -17.17
N ASN A 30 42.59 10.16 -16.38
CA ASN A 30 43.10 8.88 -16.85
C ASN A 30 42.04 7.78 -16.76
N PRO A 31 42.03 6.79 -17.67
CA PRO A 31 41.03 5.69 -17.66
C PRO A 31 41.02 4.84 -16.39
N SER A 32 42.11 4.90 -15.61
CA SER A 32 42.27 4.21 -14.32
C SER A 32 41.73 5.00 -13.13
N ASP A 33 41.34 6.26 -13.31
CA ASP A 33 40.81 7.10 -12.24
C ASP A 33 39.34 6.71 -12.00
N GLN A 34 39.03 6.17 -10.83
CA GLN A 34 37.66 5.94 -10.41
C GLN A 34 37.04 7.27 -9.98
N VAL A 35 36.27 7.90 -10.87
CA VAL A 35 35.60 9.16 -10.59
C VAL A 35 34.13 8.93 -10.29
N VAL A 36 33.66 9.40 -9.12
CA VAL A 36 32.25 9.40 -8.73
C VAL A 36 31.72 10.83 -8.89
N TYR A 37 30.86 11.06 -9.88
CA TYR A 37 30.25 12.37 -10.12
C TYR A 37 28.95 12.49 -9.36
N ASP A 38 28.86 13.46 -8.45
CA ASP A 38 27.63 13.80 -7.76
C ASP A 38 26.89 14.87 -8.59
N VAL A 39 25.87 14.46 -9.33
CA VAL A 39 25.11 15.35 -10.23
C VAL A 39 23.97 16.01 -9.47
N SER A 40 24.16 17.26 -9.06
CA SER A 40 23.11 18.07 -8.42
C SER A 40 22.20 18.74 -9.46
N ILE A 41 21.14 18.06 -9.87
CA ILE A 41 20.14 18.63 -10.79
C ILE A 41 19.20 19.57 -10.02
N LYS A 42 19.32 20.88 -10.24
CA LYS A 42 18.34 21.87 -9.76
C LYS A 42 17.15 21.93 -10.72
N LEU A 43 16.21 21.02 -10.55
CA LEU A 43 14.96 21.04 -11.30
C LEU A 43 14.11 22.23 -10.80
N LYS A 44 13.84 23.21 -11.68
CA LYS A 44 12.78 24.21 -11.47
C LYS A 44 11.41 23.54 -11.63
N GLN A 45 11.13 22.51 -10.84
CA GLN A 45 9.82 21.88 -10.83
C GLN A 45 8.85 22.89 -10.22
N LYS A 46 7.80 23.24 -10.97
CA LYS A 46 6.53 23.66 -10.35
C LYS A 46 6.24 22.62 -9.26
N PRO A 47 6.00 23.00 -8.00
CA PRO A 47 6.10 22.08 -6.88
C PRO A 47 5.29 20.83 -7.19
N LEU A 48 5.99 19.71 -7.44
CA LEU A 48 5.33 18.43 -7.54
C LEU A 48 4.66 18.25 -6.19
N ASN A 49 3.33 18.19 -6.18
CA ASN A 49 2.54 18.08 -4.97
C ASN A 49 3.11 16.90 -4.16
N LYS A 50 3.90 17.21 -3.11
CA LYS A 50 4.57 16.21 -2.25
C LYS A 50 3.56 15.47 -1.36
N SER A 51 2.27 15.48 -1.71
CA SER A 51 1.24 14.61 -1.17
C SER A 51 1.30 13.19 -1.73
N LYS A 52 2.48 12.68 -2.11
CA LYS A 52 2.70 11.22 -2.10
C LYS A 52 2.77 10.80 -0.63
N LEU A 53 1.56 10.69 -0.08
CA LEU A 53 1.20 10.15 1.22
C LEU A 53 2.01 8.87 1.44
N LYS A 54 2.80 8.84 2.51
CA LYS A 54 3.30 7.59 3.06
C LYS A 54 2.06 6.82 3.55
N VAL A 55 1.50 5.97 2.70
CA VAL A 55 0.34 5.14 3.05
C VAL A 55 0.84 4.09 4.04
N PHE A 56 0.54 4.27 5.32
CA PHE A 56 0.79 3.25 6.34
C PHE A 56 -0.34 2.22 6.23
N GLU A 57 -0.06 1.05 5.69
CA GLU A 57 -0.97 -0.08 5.81
C GLU A 57 -0.63 -0.88 7.07
N PRO A 58 -1.62 -1.26 7.89
CA PRO A 58 -1.38 -2.14 9.02
C PRO A 58 -0.98 -3.53 8.52
N LEU A 59 -0.19 -4.23 9.32
CA LEU A 59 -0.07 -5.68 9.18
C LEU A 59 -1.39 -6.32 9.59
N VAL A 60 -1.80 -7.33 8.83
CA VAL A 60 -3.09 -7.98 8.98
C VAL A 60 -2.94 -9.48 8.91
N ASP A 61 -3.37 -10.15 9.97
CA ASP A 61 -3.50 -11.60 10.00
C ASP A 61 -4.97 -12.00 10.00
N VAL A 62 -5.31 -12.98 9.16
CA VAL A 62 -6.67 -13.52 9.03
C VAL A 62 -6.65 -15.00 9.38
N ILE A 63 -7.29 -15.35 10.49
CA ILE A 63 -7.40 -16.71 11.00
C ILE A 63 -8.78 -17.25 10.63
N ASP A 64 -8.77 -18.26 9.77
CA ASP A 64 -9.94 -18.98 9.27
C ASP A 64 -10.34 -20.07 10.28
N GLU A 65 -11.07 -19.70 11.33
CA GLU A 65 -11.51 -20.62 12.38
C GLU A 65 -12.74 -21.44 11.92
N LYS A 66 -13.05 -22.53 12.62
CA LYS A 66 -14.22 -23.38 12.29
C LYS A 66 -15.55 -22.60 12.36
N THR A 67 -15.69 -21.72 13.35
CA THR A 67 -16.94 -21.00 13.67
C THR A 67 -17.00 -19.61 13.05
N GLY A 68 -15.87 -19.01 12.70
CA GLY A 68 -15.79 -17.61 12.31
C GLY A 68 -14.44 -17.24 11.70
N TYR A 69 -14.25 -15.95 11.45
CA TYR A 69 -12.96 -15.35 11.11
C TYR A 69 -12.50 -14.49 12.27
N ARG A 70 -11.24 -14.66 12.66
CA ARG A 70 -10.54 -13.75 13.58
C ARG A 70 -9.49 -12.98 12.81
N ILE A 71 -9.51 -11.67 12.93
CA ILE A 71 -8.69 -10.76 12.14
C ILE A 71 -7.95 -9.85 13.11
N LEU A 72 -6.64 -9.77 12.96
CA LEU A 72 -5.77 -8.96 13.80
C LEU A 72 -5.16 -7.86 12.94
N PHE A 73 -5.35 -6.61 13.34
CA PHE A 73 -4.72 -5.45 12.70
C PHE A 73 -3.72 -4.80 13.64
N GLU A 74 -2.48 -4.65 13.20
CA GLU A 74 -1.46 -3.88 13.92
C GLU A 74 -1.61 -2.39 13.62
N ILE A 75 -2.26 -1.67 14.53
CA ILE A 75 -2.55 -0.24 14.41
C ILE A 75 -2.09 0.45 15.71
N PRO A 76 -0.83 0.91 15.79
CA PRO A 76 -0.35 1.59 16.98
C PRO A 76 -0.92 3.02 17.08
N GLY A 77 -1.43 3.38 18.26
CA GLY A 77 -1.75 4.78 18.60
C GLY A 77 -2.88 5.40 17.78
N PHE A 78 -3.83 4.61 17.29
CA PHE A 78 -5.03 5.16 16.67
C PHE A 78 -6.08 5.58 17.70
N ASP A 79 -6.91 6.53 17.26
CA ASP A 79 -8.08 6.98 17.97
C ASP A 79 -9.28 6.15 17.53
N GLU A 80 -9.90 5.41 18.46
CA GLU A 80 -11.01 4.49 18.18
C GLU A 80 -12.18 5.19 17.46
N GLU A 81 -12.41 6.48 17.74
CA GLU A 81 -13.50 7.25 17.12
C GLU A 81 -13.25 7.50 15.61
N LYS A 82 -11.99 7.43 15.17
CA LYS A 82 -11.61 7.62 13.76
C LYS A 82 -11.60 6.33 12.96
N LEU A 83 -11.94 5.21 13.59
CA LEU A 83 -12.02 3.89 12.97
C LEU A 83 -13.44 3.65 12.43
N ASN A 84 -13.53 3.28 11.16
CA ASN A 84 -14.78 2.88 10.51
C ASN A 84 -14.65 1.45 9.99
N LEU A 85 -15.35 0.53 10.64
CA LEU A 85 -15.41 -0.87 10.27
C LEU A 85 -16.74 -1.17 9.58
N LYS A 86 -16.69 -1.68 8.35
CA LYS A 86 -17.86 -2.17 7.62
C LYS A 86 -17.71 -3.65 7.34
N VAL A 87 -18.72 -4.43 7.70
CA VAL A 87 -18.77 -5.85 7.40
C VAL A 87 -19.90 -6.12 6.44
N SER A 88 -19.60 -6.88 5.39
CA SER A 88 -20.55 -7.41 4.43
C SER A 88 -20.48 -8.95 4.50
N PRO A 89 -21.44 -9.68 3.89
CA PRO A 89 -21.42 -11.14 3.93
C PRO A 89 -20.10 -11.76 3.47
N LEU A 90 -19.40 -11.17 2.48
CA LEU A 90 -18.18 -11.74 1.91
C LEU A 90 -16.93 -10.90 2.12
N ASN A 91 -17.01 -9.77 2.81
CA ASN A 91 -15.81 -8.97 3.06
C ASN A 91 -15.94 -8.08 4.30
N LEU A 92 -14.80 -7.61 4.76
CA LEU A 92 -14.67 -6.60 5.80
C LEU A 92 -13.79 -5.48 5.27
N ASN A 93 -14.27 -4.24 5.42
CA ASN A 93 -13.55 -3.04 5.07
C ASN A 93 -13.27 -2.22 6.33
N LEU A 94 -11.99 -1.99 6.62
CA LEU A 94 -11.52 -1.17 7.71
C LEU A 94 -10.94 0.13 7.15
N LYS A 95 -11.46 1.27 7.59
CA LYS A 95 -10.94 2.60 7.25
C LYS A 95 -10.55 3.34 8.52
N VAL A 96 -9.36 3.91 8.55
CA VAL A 96 -8.92 4.78 9.64
C VAL A 96 -8.57 6.14 9.06
N LYS A 97 -9.09 7.21 9.66
CA LYS A 97 -8.79 8.60 9.28
C LYS A 97 -7.81 9.23 10.27
N GLY A 98 -6.93 10.10 9.78
CA GLY A 98 -5.97 10.82 10.63
C GLY A 98 -4.71 11.15 9.85
N SER A 99 -3.60 11.37 10.56
CA SER A 99 -2.29 11.65 9.96
C SER A 99 -1.78 10.49 9.09
N ASN A 100 -2.12 9.25 9.46
CA ASN A 100 -1.81 8.03 8.73
C ASN A 100 -3.11 7.34 8.29
N SER A 101 -3.88 7.99 7.43
CA SER A 101 -5.13 7.40 6.94
C SER A 101 -4.89 6.17 6.07
N PHE A 102 -5.66 5.11 6.26
CA PHE A 102 -5.61 3.92 5.41
C PHE A 102 -6.98 3.27 5.23
N SER A 103 -7.06 2.38 4.25
CA SER A 103 -8.23 1.54 3.98
C SER A 103 -7.76 0.13 3.66
N LYS A 104 -8.22 -0.87 4.42
CA LYS A 104 -7.96 -2.28 4.16
C LYS A 104 -9.27 -3.01 3.88
N THR A 105 -9.27 -3.85 2.85
CA THR A 105 -10.37 -4.79 2.58
C THR A 105 -9.86 -6.21 2.72
N ILE A 106 -10.66 -7.06 3.36
CA ILE A 106 -10.39 -8.48 3.57
C ILE A 106 -11.59 -9.24 3.03
N ASP A 107 -11.36 -10.13 2.09
CA ASP A 107 -12.41 -10.99 1.55
C ASP A 107 -12.48 -12.29 2.36
N PHE A 108 -13.70 -12.76 2.59
CA PHE A 108 -14.00 -14.01 3.26
C PHE A 108 -14.26 -15.11 2.25
N LYS A 109 -13.74 -16.31 2.51
CA LYS A 109 -14.01 -17.49 1.67
C LYS A 109 -15.48 -17.95 1.80
N ASN A 110 -16.07 -17.74 2.97
CA ASN A 110 -17.43 -18.14 3.30
C ASN A 110 -18.22 -16.93 3.80
N PRO A 111 -19.53 -16.88 3.53
CA PRO A 111 -20.39 -15.82 4.06
C PRO A 111 -20.34 -15.73 5.59
N VAL A 112 -20.46 -14.52 6.12
CA VAL A 112 -20.48 -14.22 7.55
C VAL A 112 -21.79 -13.57 7.98
N ILE A 113 -22.15 -13.74 9.25
CA ILE A 113 -23.29 -13.07 9.88
C ILE A 113 -22.86 -11.65 10.23
N VAL A 114 -23.32 -10.66 9.45
CA VAL A 114 -22.88 -9.25 9.55
C VAL A 114 -23.03 -8.67 10.97
N ASP A 115 -24.11 -9.01 11.67
CA ASP A 115 -24.39 -8.46 13.00
C ASP A 115 -23.64 -9.19 14.14
N SER A 116 -22.84 -10.22 13.83
CA SER A 116 -22.12 -11.03 14.82
C SER A 116 -20.74 -10.47 15.21
N VAL A 117 -20.39 -9.29 14.70
CA VAL A 117 -19.06 -8.68 14.84
C VAL A 117 -18.78 -8.35 16.30
N LYS A 118 -17.61 -8.79 16.77
CA LYS A 118 -17.04 -8.45 18.07
C LYS A 118 -15.66 -7.85 17.88
N THR A 119 -15.35 -6.76 18.56
CA THR A 119 -14.06 -6.07 18.44
C THR A 119 -13.38 -5.93 19.79
N LYS A 120 -12.05 -5.89 19.78
CA LYS A 120 -11.21 -5.56 20.94
C LYS A 120 -10.01 -4.76 20.48
N TYR A 121 -9.57 -3.80 21.29
CA TYR A 121 -8.31 -3.10 21.07
C TYR A 121 -7.42 -3.23 22.31
N ASN A 122 -6.19 -3.70 22.14
CA ASN A 122 -5.23 -3.84 23.23
C ASN A 122 -3.82 -3.59 22.70
N ASN A 123 -3.10 -2.64 23.30
CA ASN A 123 -1.70 -2.34 23.02
C ASN A 123 -1.33 -2.24 21.52
N GLY A 124 -2.16 -1.56 20.72
CA GLY A 124 -1.91 -1.40 19.28
C GLY A 124 -2.43 -2.54 18.40
N ILE A 125 -3.08 -3.56 18.97
CA ILE A 125 -3.70 -4.65 18.22
C ILE A 125 -5.22 -4.48 18.23
N PHE A 126 -5.81 -4.29 17.05
CA PHE A 126 -7.25 -4.30 16.86
C PHE A 126 -7.70 -5.68 16.38
N GLU A 127 -8.37 -6.42 17.26
CA GLU A 127 -8.93 -7.75 16.98
C GLU A 127 -10.40 -7.61 16.56
N VAL A 128 -10.77 -8.24 15.44
CA VAL A 128 -12.15 -8.38 14.98
C VAL A 128 -12.48 -9.86 14.85
N PHE A 129 -13.61 -10.27 15.42
CA PHE A 129 -14.16 -11.60 15.28
C PHE A 129 -15.56 -11.55 14.67
N VAL A 130 -15.83 -12.39 13.67
CA VAL A 130 -17.14 -12.48 12.99
C VAL A 130 -17.50 -13.94 12.71
N LEU A 131 -18.75 -14.34 12.96
CA LEU A 131 -19.23 -15.70 12.78
C LEU A 131 -19.52 -16.00 11.31
N LYS A 132 -19.21 -17.24 10.88
CA LYS A 132 -19.62 -17.75 9.57
C LYS A 132 -21.11 -18.07 9.55
N GLU A 133 -21.74 -17.86 8.40
CA GLU A 133 -23.09 -18.38 8.16
C GLU A 133 -23.07 -19.89 8.02
N VAL A 134 -23.97 -20.57 8.73
CA VAL A 134 -24.17 -22.00 8.59
C VAL A 134 -25.06 -22.24 7.37
N LYS A 135 -24.51 -22.81 6.29
CA LYS A 135 -25.33 -23.28 5.16
C LYS A 135 -26.24 -24.41 5.65
N LYS A 136 -27.54 -24.16 5.82
CA LYS A 136 -28.53 -25.25 5.93
C LYS A 136 -28.49 -26.03 4.62
N LYS A 137 -28.01 -27.28 4.65
CA LYS A 137 -28.26 -28.23 3.56
C LYS A 137 -29.77 -28.44 3.49
N VAL A 138 -30.44 -27.84 2.51
CA VAL A 138 -31.83 -28.18 2.21
C VAL A 138 -31.81 -29.59 1.63
N SER A 139 -32.13 -30.58 2.46
CA SER A 139 -32.46 -31.93 1.99
C SER A 139 -33.83 -31.85 1.31
N LEU A 140 -33.82 -31.74 -0.02
CA LEU A 140 -35.00 -32.02 -0.84
C LEU A 140 -35.36 -33.48 -0.60
N LYS A 141 -36.47 -33.72 0.11
CA LYS A 141 -37.08 -35.05 0.18
C LYS A 141 -37.82 -35.25 -1.15
N ASN A 142 -37.41 -36.29 -1.88
CA ASN A 142 -38.13 -36.83 -3.03
C ASN A 142 -39.46 -37.44 -2.59
#